data_AF-A0AAJ6ZQX4-F1
#
_entry.id   AF-A0AAJ6ZQX4-F1
#
_cell.length_a   1.000
_cell.length_b   1.000
_cell.length_c   1.000
_cell.angle_alpha   90.00
_cell.angle_beta   90.00
_cell.angle_gamma   90.00
#
_symmetry.space_group_name_H-M   'P 1'
#
loop_
_entity.id
_entity.type
_entity.pdbx_description
1 polymer ?
#
loop_
_entity_poly.entity_id
_entity_poly.type
_entity_poly.pdbx_seq_one_letter_code
_entity_poly.pdbx_strand_id
1 'polypeptide(L)'
;MIQMNVKNISIIFKFLSLGVVIMAAVFWTGAEVETRSKDNDEQTMIGGAIWTQIVLTIGLIISTVVDDHIQPFVEGYFLFTAMLLLIVTGLILIKIEFKKMRRRQQIPSADQVISTERSSSHHVRPNTVDRTYLAIGALCLLSGVFTLVDFIFLSLSYTLF
;
A
#
# COMPACT_ATOMS: atom_id res chain seq x y z
N MET A 1 -22.95 0.73 -25.99
CA MET A 1 -21.90 1.77 -26.03
C MET A 1 -21.52 2.24 -24.62
N ILE A 2 -22.48 2.61 -23.76
CA ILE A 2 -22.20 3.08 -22.39
C ILE A 2 -21.48 2.02 -21.53
N GLN A 3 -21.94 0.76 -21.52
CA GLN A 3 -21.27 -0.32 -20.76
C GLN A 3 -19.83 -0.61 -21.23
N MET A 4 -19.56 -0.47 -22.53
CA MET A 4 -18.21 -0.69 -23.09
C MET A 4 -17.23 0.42 -22.66
N ASN A 5 -17.72 1.66 -22.52
CA ASN A 5 -16.95 2.76 -21.96
C ASN A 5 -16.67 2.57 -20.46
N VAL A 6 -17.65 2.06 -19.70
CA VAL A 6 -17.49 1.80 -18.26
C VAL A 6 -16.42 0.73 -18.01
N LYS A 7 -16.47 -0.38 -18.76
CA LYS A 7 -15.47 -1.46 -18.68
C LYS A 7 -14.06 -0.95 -18.98
N ASN A 8 -13.89 -0.15 -20.03
CA ASN A 8 -12.58 0.42 -20.40
C ASN A 8 -12.05 1.37 -19.33
N ILE A 9 -12.90 2.21 -18.75
CA ILE A 9 -12.52 3.13 -17.67
C ILE A 9 -12.10 2.33 -16.42
N SER A 10 -12.85 1.29 -16.05
CA SER A 10 -12.51 0.44 -14.91
C SER A 10 -11.15 -0.24 -15.09
N ILE A 11 -10.90 -0.82 -16.27
CA ILE A 11 -9.60 -1.44 -16.62
C ILE A 11 -8.45 -0.43 -16.45
N ILE A 12 -8.63 0.81 -16.92
CA ILE A 12 -7.62 1.87 -16.77
C ILE A 12 -7.34 2.16 -15.28
N PHE A 13 -8.37 2.26 -14.44
CA PHE A 13 -8.19 2.46 -13.00
C PHE A 13 -7.48 1.28 -12.33
N LYS A 14 -7.78 0.05 -12.72
CA LYS A 14 -7.08 -1.15 -12.20
C LYS A 14 -5.60 -1.14 -12.59
N PHE A 15 -5.25 -0.75 -13.82
CA PHE A 15 -3.85 -0.60 -14.24
C PHE A 15 -3.12 0.54 -13.53
N LEU A 16 -3.78 1.68 -13.32
CA LEU A 16 -3.24 2.80 -12.54
C LEU A 16 -2.95 2.38 -11.09
N SER A 17 -3.91 1.69 -10.46
CA SER A 17 -3.74 1.13 -9.11
C SER A 17 -2.57 0.14 -9.06
N LEU A 18 -2.48 -0.78 -10.02
CA LEU A 18 -1.39 -1.74 -10.13
C LEU A 18 -0.02 -1.04 -10.26
N GLY A 19 0.07 -0.01 -11.10
CA GLY A 19 1.30 0.76 -11.27
C GLY A 19 1.76 1.43 -9.96
N VAL A 20 0.84 1.97 -9.17
CA VAL A 20 1.14 2.56 -7.86
C VAL A 20 1.61 1.51 -6.86
N VAL A 21 0.98 0.33 -6.84
CA VAL A 21 1.38 -0.78 -5.94
C VAL A 21 2.74 -1.34 -6.32
N ILE A 22 3.06 -1.45 -7.62
CA ILE A 22 4.38 -1.87 -8.08
C ILE A 22 5.45 -0.85 -7.65
N MET A 23 5.17 0.45 -7.76
CA MET A 23 6.08 1.47 -7.24
C MET A 23 6.32 1.29 -5.74
N ALA A 24 5.27 1.03 -4.95
CA ALA A 24 5.40 0.74 -3.53
C ALA A 24 6.26 -0.51 -3.26
N ALA A 25 6.14 -1.55 -4.10
CA ALA A 25 6.97 -2.76 -4.03
C ALA A 25 8.45 -2.44 -4.31
N VAL A 26 8.74 -1.63 -5.33
CA VAL A 26 10.11 -1.19 -5.66
C VAL A 26 10.72 -0.38 -4.53
N PHE A 27 9.94 0.54 -3.93
CA PHE A 27 10.37 1.28 -2.75
C PHE A 27 10.62 0.37 -1.54
N TRP A 28 9.81 -0.67 -1.36
CA TRP A 28 10.00 -1.65 -0.30
C TRP A 28 11.26 -2.50 -0.51
N THR A 29 11.47 -3.08 -1.69
CA THR A 29 12.68 -3.88 -1.98
C THR A 29 13.95 -3.05 -2.01
N GLY A 30 13.87 -1.79 -2.44
CA GLY A 30 15.01 -0.88 -2.53
C GLY A 30 15.47 -0.31 -1.18
N ALA A 31 14.71 -0.51 -0.10
CA ALA A 31 14.99 0.10 1.20
C ALA A 31 16.03 -0.64 2.06
N GLU A 32 16.82 -1.58 1.52
CA GLU A 32 17.78 -2.44 2.27
C GLU A 32 17.15 -3.04 3.54
N VAL A 33 15.96 -3.62 3.35
CA VAL A 33 15.12 -4.26 4.38
C VAL A 33 15.83 -5.43 5.08
N GLU A 34 16.87 -6.01 4.46
CA GLU A 34 17.58 -7.23 4.89
C GLU A 34 18.42 -7.11 6.18
N THR A 35 18.72 -5.92 6.71
CA THR A 35 19.71 -5.80 7.81
C THR A 35 19.11 -5.63 9.22
N ARG A 36 17.79 -5.59 9.40
CA ARG A 36 17.18 -5.22 10.70
C ARG A 36 16.23 -6.27 11.27
N SER A 37 16.79 -7.23 12.00
CA SER A 37 16.06 -8.30 12.71
C SER A 37 14.99 -7.85 13.72
N LYS A 38 14.94 -6.56 14.08
CA LYS A 38 14.05 -6.03 15.11
C LYS A 38 12.65 -5.67 14.61
N ASP A 39 12.48 -5.47 13.30
CA ASP A 39 11.21 -5.02 12.69
C ASP A 39 10.64 -6.07 11.69
N ASN A 40 11.02 -7.35 11.82
CA ASN A 40 10.67 -8.44 10.89
C ASN A 40 9.14 -8.64 10.72
N ASP A 41 8.37 -8.49 11.79
CA ASP A 41 6.91 -8.65 11.75
C ASP A 41 6.24 -7.53 10.93
N GLU A 42 6.75 -6.31 11.06
CA GLU A 42 6.27 -5.15 10.30
C GLU A 42 6.63 -5.27 8.83
N GLN A 43 7.85 -5.70 8.51
CA GLN A 43 8.28 -5.96 7.14
C GLN A 43 7.47 -7.10 6.49
N THR A 44 7.17 -8.17 7.22
CA THR A 44 6.35 -9.29 6.74
C THR A 44 4.92 -8.85 6.48
N MET A 45 4.35 -8.04 7.38
CA MET A 45 3.01 -7.46 7.19
C MET A 45 2.95 -6.58 5.93
N ILE A 46 3.95 -5.73 5.70
CA ILE A 46 4.00 -4.82 4.54
C ILE A 46 4.21 -5.60 3.25
N GLY A 47 5.17 -6.53 3.23
CA GLY A 47 5.43 -7.39 2.07
C GLY A 47 4.21 -8.23 1.72
N GLY A 48 3.55 -8.81 2.72
CA GLY A 48 2.30 -9.55 2.56
C GLY A 48 1.17 -8.70 1.99
N ALA A 49 1.01 -7.46 2.48
CA ALA A 49 0.02 -6.52 1.96
C ALA A 49 0.32 -6.14 0.50
N ILE A 50 1.55 -5.77 0.17
CA ILE A 50 1.94 -5.41 -1.21
C ILE A 50 1.71 -6.59 -2.16
N TRP A 51 2.17 -7.80 -1.80
CA TRP A 51 2.03 -8.98 -2.65
C TRP A 51 0.57 -9.39 -2.85
N THR A 52 -0.24 -9.35 -1.78
CA THR A 52 -1.68 -9.64 -1.86
C THR A 52 -2.37 -8.67 -2.81
N GLN A 53 -2.01 -7.39 -2.79
CA GLN A 53 -2.60 -6.36 -3.66
C GLN A 53 -2.22 -6.54 -5.12
N ILE A 54 -0.97 -6.93 -5.42
CA ILE A 54 -0.53 -7.26 -6.78
C ILE A 54 -1.34 -8.44 -7.32
N VAL A 55 -1.42 -9.55 -6.56
CA VAL A 55 -2.13 -10.76 -6.99
C VAL A 55 -3.62 -10.50 -7.19
N LEU A 56 -4.26 -9.77 -6.27
CA LEU A 56 -5.70 -9.46 -6.34
C LEU A 56 -6.00 -8.54 -7.53
N THR A 57 -5.19 -7.50 -7.75
CA THR A 57 -5.39 -6.56 -8.87
C THR A 57 -5.18 -7.26 -10.22
N ILE A 58 -4.16 -8.11 -10.35
CA ILE A 58 -3.96 -8.91 -11.56
C ILE A 58 -5.13 -9.88 -11.77
N GLY A 59 -5.58 -10.54 -10.70
CA GLY A 59 -6.74 -11.43 -10.73
C GLY A 59 -7.99 -10.71 -11.25
N LEU A 60 -8.27 -9.50 -10.76
CA LEU A 60 -9.39 -8.68 -11.23
C LEU A 60 -9.25 -8.26 -12.69
N ILE A 61 -8.04 -7.86 -13.14
CA ILE A 61 -7.80 -7.50 -14.54
C ILE A 61 -8.05 -8.71 -15.44
N ILE A 62 -7.49 -9.87 -15.13
CA ILE A 62 -7.69 -11.10 -15.90
C ILE A 62 -9.17 -11.46 -15.92
N SER A 63 -9.84 -11.41 -14.76
CA SER A 63 -11.26 -11.72 -14.66
C SER A 63 -12.07 -10.81 -15.58
N THR A 64 -11.87 -9.49 -15.52
CA THR A 64 -12.61 -8.53 -16.38
C THR A 64 -12.31 -8.68 -17.88
N VAL A 65 -11.12 -9.15 -18.25
CA VAL A 65 -10.74 -9.36 -19.66
C VAL A 65 -11.28 -10.68 -20.22
N VAL A 66 -11.23 -11.76 -19.42
CA VAL A 66 -11.55 -13.12 -19.85
C VAL A 66 -13.05 -13.42 -19.82
N ASP A 67 -13.77 -12.88 -18.84
CA ASP A 67 -15.16 -13.25 -18.61
C ASP A 67 -16.07 -12.01 -18.68
N ASP A 68 -16.92 -11.95 -19.70
CA ASP A 68 -17.89 -10.86 -19.90
C ASP A 68 -19.08 -10.92 -18.92
N HIS A 69 -19.17 -11.97 -18.09
CA HIS A 69 -20.28 -12.24 -17.17
C HIS A 69 -19.84 -12.45 -15.72
N ILE A 70 -18.82 -11.73 -15.25
CA ILE A 70 -18.58 -11.68 -13.81
C ILE A 70 -19.78 -11.06 -13.13
N GLN A 71 -20.32 -11.79 -12.15
CA GLN A 71 -21.38 -11.28 -11.31
C GLN A 71 -20.87 -9.99 -10.64
N PRO A 72 -21.56 -8.85 -10.81
CA PRO A 72 -21.12 -7.55 -10.28
C PRO A 72 -20.90 -7.58 -8.77
N PHE A 73 -21.60 -8.47 -8.07
CA PHE A 73 -21.41 -8.75 -6.65
C PHE A 73 -20.01 -9.28 -6.31
N VAL A 74 -19.47 -10.19 -7.12
CA VAL A 74 -18.16 -10.82 -6.89
C VAL A 74 -17.04 -9.81 -7.18
N GLU A 75 -17.12 -9.10 -8.31
CA GLU A 75 -16.16 -8.05 -8.64
C GLU A 75 -16.15 -6.94 -7.58
N GLY A 76 -17.34 -6.47 -7.19
CA GLY A 76 -17.49 -5.47 -6.12
C GLY A 76 -16.92 -5.93 -4.78
N TYR A 77 -17.11 -7.20 -4.40
CA TYR A 77 -16.57 -7.76 -3.17
C TYR A 77 -15.02 -7.76 -3.16
N PHE A 78 -14.40 -8.18 -4.26
CA PHE A 78 -12.94 -8.17 -4.37
C PHE A 78 -12.37 -6.75 -4.38
N LEU A 79 -13.01 -5.83 -5.10
CA LEU A 79 -12.65 -4.39 -5.09
C LEU A 79 -12.76 -3.77 -3.70
N PHE A 80 -13.86 -4.04 -3.00
CA PHE A 80 -14.09 -3.53 -1.65
C PHE A 80 -13.05 -4.08 -0.67
N THR A 81 -12.75 -5.38 -0.75
CA THR A 81 -11.74 -6.02 0.09
C THR A 81 -10.34 -5.46 -0.19
N ALA A 82 -9.98 -5.28 -1.47
CA ALA A 82 -8.71 -4.70 -1.88
C ALA A 82 -8.55 -3.27 -1.36
N MET A 83 -9.59 -2.44 -1.53
CA MET A 83 -9.65 -1.07 -1.02
C MET A 83 -9.46 -1.05 0.50
N LEU A 84 -10.20 -1.87 1.25
CA LEU A 84 -10.15 -1.89 2.71
C LEU A 84 -8.74 -2.29 3.20
N LEU A 85 -8.13 -3.30 2.57
CA LEU A 85 -6.76 -3.70 2.84
C LEU A 85 -5.74 -2.58 2.54
N LEU A 86 -5.85 -1.89 1.41
CA LEU A 86 -4.96 -0.77 1.04
C LEU A 86 -5.06 0.40 2.02
N ILE A 87 -6.29 0.78 2.37
CA ILE A 87 -6.54 1.88 3.30
C ILE A 87 -6.04 1.53 4.70
N VAL A 88 -6.39 0.35 5.22
CA VAL A 88 -5.96 -0.09 6.55
C VAL A 88 -4.43 -0.18 6.63
N THR A 89 -3.79 -0.79 5.63
CA THR A 89 -2.32 -0.90 5.58
C THR A 89 -1.66 0.48 5.50
N GLY A 90 -2.16 1.37 4.63
CA GLY A 90 -1.65 2.73 4.50
C GLY A 90 -1.79 3.54 5.79
N LEU A 91 -2.94 3.43 6.47
CA LEU A 91 -3.17 4.09 7.76
C LEU A 91 -2.29 3.53 8.88
N ILE A 92 -2.06 2.21 8.92
CA ILE A 92 -1.17 1.58 9.91
C ILE A 92 0.25 2.10 9.72
N LEU A 93 0.77 2.10 8.48
CA LEU A 93 2.11 2.60 8.16
C LEU A 93 2.30 4.05 8.58
N ILE A 94 1.35 4.91 8.23
CA ILE A 94 1.38 6.32 8.61
C ILE A 94 1.33 6.47 10.14
N LYS A 95 0.44 5.74 10.83
CA LYS A 95 0.35 5.81 12.30
C LYS A 95 1.62 5.35 13.00
N ILE A 96 2.27 4.28 12.52
CA ILE A 96 3.54 3.80 13.06
C ILE A 96 4.60 4.89 12.91
N GLU A 97 4.71 5.48 11.73
CA GLU A 97 5.71 6.50 11.45
C GLU A 97 5.47 7.79 12.26
N PHE A 98 4.21 8.25 12.36
CA PHE A 98 3.85 9.38 13.23
C PHE A 98 4.15 9.10 14.71
N LYS A 99 3.87 7.89 15.19
CA LYS A 99 4.17 7.49 16.58
C LYS A 99 5.68 7.47 16.82
N LYS A 100 6.47 7.03 15.83
CA LYS A 100 7.94 7.01 15.88
C LYS A 100 8.51 8.43 15.92
N MET A 101 8.00 9.34 15.08
CA MET A 101 8.36 10.77 15.12
C MET A 101 8.00 11.41 16.47
N ARG A 102 6.81 11.14 16.99
CA ARG A 102 6.38 11.66 18.30
C ARG A 102 7.25 11.13 19.45
N ARG A 103 7.63 9.85 19.43
CA ARG A 103 8.57 9.29 20.43
C ARG A 103 9.95 9.93 20.35
N ARG A 104 10.44 10.26 19.15
CA ARG A 104 11.72 10.98 18.99
C ARG A 104 11.67 12.42 19.49
N GLN A 105 10.52 13.09 19.39
CA GLN A 105 10.32 14.42 19.97
C GLN A 105 10.12 14.39 21.49
N GLN A 106 9.62 13.28 22.04
CA GLN A 106 9.37 13.08 23.48
C GLN A 106 10.56 12.51 24.25
N ILE A 107 11.70 12.25 23.62
CA ILE A 107 12.97 12.09 24.32
C ILE A 107 13.61 13.48 24.30
N PRO A 108 13.44 14.31 25.36
CA PRO A 108 14.26 15.49 25.50
C PRO A 108 15.70 15.01 25.68
N SER A 109 16.65 15.84 25.29
CA SER A 109 18.10 15.70 25.47
C SER A 109 18.53 15.55 26.95
N ALA A 110 18.13 14.47 27.62
CA ALA A 110 18.46 14.12 28.98
C ALA A 110 18.95 12.66 29.00
N ASP A 111 20.14 12.46 28.44
CA ASP A 111 21.16 11.45 28.80
C ASP A 111 22.13 11.24 27.63
N GLN A 112 22.77 12.34 27.21
CA GLN A 112 23.93 12.31 26.34
C GLN A 112 25.23 12.53 27.14
N VAL A 113 25.27 11.99 28.36
CA VAL A 113 26.45 12.00 29.21
C VAL A 113 26.73 10.56 29.62
N ILE A 114 27.85 10.03 29.12
CA ILE A 114 28.51 8.76 29.46
C ILE A 114 28.00 7.53 28.69
N SER A 115 28.53 7.34 27.48
CA SER A 115 29.37 6.15 27.16
C SER A 115 29.62 6.09 25.66
N THR A 116 30.61 6.85 25.22
CA THR A 116 31.40 6.49 24.04
C THR A 116 32.14 5.19 24.36
N GLU A 117 31.75 4.07 23.76
CA GLU A 117 32.68 3.13 23.13
C GLU A 117 32.01 1.83 22.66
N ARG A 118 32.34 1.48 21.40
CA ARG A 118 32.36 0.14 20.80
C ARG A 118 31.01 -0.51 20.47
N SER A 119 30.67 -0.44 19.18
CA SER A 119 30.60 -1.61 18.29
C SER A 119 29.56 -1.43 17.19
N SER A 120 29.90 -1.93 15.99
CA SER A 120 29.02 -2.31 14.87
C SER A 120 28.35 -1.21 14.02
N SER A 121 29.03 -0.93 12.89
CA SER A 121 28.55 -1.09 11.51
C SER A 121 27.16 -0.58 11.09
N HIS A 122 27.15 0.14 9.95
CA HIS A 122 25.99 0.57 9.15
C HIS A 122 25.12 1.69 9.76
N HIS A 123 25.65 2.91 9.74
CA HIS A 123 24.84 4.13 9.75
C HIS A 123 24.19 4.36 8.37
N VAL A 124 23.24 3.49 7.99
CA VAL A 124 22.21 3.91 7.02
C VAL A 124 21.30 4.88 7.78
N ARG A 125 21.29 6.12 7.31
CA ARG A 125 20.68 7.28 7.98
C ARG A 125 19.21 6.96 8.34
N PRO A 126 18.80 6.99 9.62
CA PRO A 126 17.43 6.62 10.02
C PRO A 126 16.35 7.48 9.34
N ASN A 127 16.68 8.72 8.97
CA ASN A 127 15.76 9.65 8.29
C ASN A 127 15.37 9.26 6.86
N THR A 128 16.16 8.48 6.12
CA THR A 128 15.82 8.07 4.75
C THR A 128 14.84 6.90 4.73
N VAL A 129 14.97 5.96 5.67
CA VAL A 129 14.13 4.76 5.76
C VAL A 129 12.74 5.09 6.32
N ASP A 130 12.68 5.99 7.30
CA ASP A 130 11.44 6.57 7.86
C ASP A 130 10.58 7.25 6.77
N ARG A 131 11.23 7.91 5.80
CA ARG A 131 10.56 8.49 4.63
C ARG A 131 10.05 7.43 3.65
N THR A 132 10.71 6.27 3.55
CA THR A 132 10.28 5.20 2.64
C THR A 132 8.99 4.54 3.13
N TYR A 133 8.84 4.25 4.42
CA TYR A 133 7.58 3.71 4.95
C TYR A 133 6.42 4.70 4.82
N LEU A 134 6.71 6.00 5.00
CA LEU A 134 5.73 7.06 4.75
C LEU A 134 5.33 7.12 3.27
N ALA A 135 6.31 7.00 2.36
CA ALA A 135 6.05 6.96 0.92
C ALA A 135 5.24 5.71 0.52
N ILE A 136 5.57 4.53 1.04
CA ILE A 136 4.80 3.29 0.82
C ILE A 136 3.37 3.47 1.34
N GLY A 137 3.21 4.00 2.57
CA GLY A 137 1.89 4.27 3.13
C GLY A 137 1.05 5.24 2.29
N ALA A 138 1.68 6.31 1.78
CA ALA A 138 1.04 7.27 0.88
C ALA A 138 0.66 6.65 -0.47
N LEU A 139 1.52 5.81 -1.05
CA LEU A 139 1.23 5.06 -2.28
C LEU A 139 0.09 4.05 -2.07
N CYS A 140 0.05 3.35 -0.94
CA CYS A 140 -1.06 2.47 -0.58
C CYS A 140 -2.38 3.24 -0.44
N LEU A 141 -2.38 4.40 0.21
CA LEU A 141 -3.58 5.25 0.28
C LEU A 141 -4.01 5.74 -1.09
N LEU A 142 -3.08 6.18 -1.93
CA LEU A 142 -3.38 6.65 -3.29
C LEU A 142 -3.99 5.54 -4.15
N SER A 143 -3.41 4.34 -4.10
CA SER A 143 -3.96 3.15 -4.75
C SER A 143 -5.34 2.79 -4.20
N GLY A 144 -5.54 2.90 -2.88
CA GLY A 144 -6.83 2.73 -2.21
C GLY A 144 -7.90 3.72 -2.70
N VAL A 145 -7.52 4.97 -2.96
CA VAL A 145 -8.42 5.97 -3.55
C VAL A 145 -8.78 5.61 -4.99
N PHE A 146 -7.82 5.16 -5.82
CA PHE A 146 -8.13 4.70 -7.17
C PHE A 146 -9.07 3.50 -7.18
N THR A 147 -8.88 2.54 -6.29
CA THR A 147 -9.79 1.39 -6.15
C THR A 147 -11.17 1.79 -5.60
N LEU A 148 -11.24 2.76 -4.70
CA LEU A 148 -12.52 3.33 -4.24
C LEU A 148 -13.28 4.02 -5.38
N VAL A 149 -12.59 4.82 -6.20
CA VAL A 149 -13.20 5.48 -7.36
C VAL A 149 -13.71 4.45 -8.37
N ASP A 150 -12.93 3.40 -8.65
CA ASP A 150 -13.36 2.28 -9.51
C ASP A 150 -14.61 1.59 -8.92
N PHE A 151 -14.61 1.30 -7.62
CA PHE A 151 -15.75 0.68 -6.94
C PHE A 151 -17.02 1.55 -6.99
N ILE A 152 -16.91 2.86 -6.73
CA ILE A 152 -18.05 3.79 -6.81
C ILE A 152 -18.56 3.86 -8.25
N PHE A 153 -17.66 3.96 -9.22
CA PHE A 153 -18.01 4.08 -10.63
C PHE A 153 -18.72 2.83 -11.16
N LEU A 154 -18.23 1.63 -10.79
CA LEU A 154 -18.89 0.36 -11.08
C LEU A 154 -20.26 0.29 -10.39
N SER A 155 -20.33 0.58 -9.08
CA SER A 155 -21.58 0.54 -8.31
C SER A 155 -22.65 1.48 -8.87
N LEU A 156 -22.27 2.70 -9.25
CA LEU A 156 -23.17 3.67 -9.86
C LEU A 156 -23.66 3.18 -11.22
N SER A 157 -22.76 2.62 -12.03
CA SER A 157 -23.08 2.07 -13.35
C SER A 157 -24.05 0.89 -13.28
N TYR A 158 -23.96 0.05 -12.24
CA TYR A 158 -24.89 -1.06 -11.99
C TYR A 158 -26.21 -0.64 -11.34
N THR A 159 -26.27 0.53 -10.71
CA THR A 159 -27.53 1.03 -10.10
C THR A 159 -28.37 1.81 -11.12
N LEU A 160 -27.74 2.40 -12.13
CA LEU A 160 -28.38 3.21 -13.17
C LEU A 160 -28.91 2.42 -14.38
N PHE A 161 -28.60 1.13 -14.48
CA PHE A 161 -28.99 0.23 -15.57
C PHE A 161 -29.48 -1.10 -15.04
#